data_AF-A0A6M0ACQ4-F1
#
_entry.id   AF-A0A6M0ACQ4-F1
#
_cell.length_a   1.000
_cell.length_b   1.000
_cell.length_c   1.000
_cell.angle_alpha   90.00
_cell.angle_beta   90.00
_cell.angle_gamma   90.00
#
_symmetry.space_group_name_H-M   'P 1'
#
loop_
_entity.id
_entity.type
_entity.pdbx_description
1 polymer ?
#
loop_
_entity_poly.entity_id
_entity_poly.type
_entity_poly.pdbx_seq_one_letter_code
_entity_poly.pdbx_strand_id
1 'polypeptide(L)'
;ELGFAGSAFQAGVDSTLATLWYVSDQGALGLTTEFYRQLRKTSSKSEALRQAQLAMIQGNVRIENNQLYGSGKNISLPPELSGPGKQSFSHPYYWAAFTLVGDP
;
A
#
# COMPACT_ATOMS: atom_id res chain seq x y z
N GLU A 1 25.21 3.77 -4.25
CA GLU A 1 24.36 2.75 -3.60
C GLU A 1 22.93 2.98 -4.04
N LEU A 2 22.22 1.94 -4.50
CA LEU A 2 20.85 2.08 -5.05
C LEU A 2 19.74 1.92 -3.98
N GLY A 3 20.10 2.00 -2.69
CA GLY A 3 19.19 1.71 -1.58
C GLY A 3 18.66 0.26 -1.59
N PHE A 4 17.76 -0.08 -0.66
CA PHE A 4 17.21 -1.44 -0.55
C PHE A 4 16.51 -1.94 -1.81
N ALA A 5 15.86 -1.04 -2.57
CA ALA A 5 15.17 -1.40 -3.82
C ALA A 5 16.15 -1.88 -4.90
N GLY A 6 17.27 -1.19 -5.08
CA GLY A 6 18.28 -1.61 -6.04
C GLY A 6 19.04 -2.86 -5.61
N SER A 7 19.30 -3.04 -4.32
CA SER A 7 19.91 -4.28 -3.80
C SER A 7 19.00 -5.50 -4.01
N ALA A 8 17.69 -5.36 -3.79
CA ALA A 8 16.73 -6.44 -4.04
C ALA A 8 16.65 -6.79 -5.53
N PHE A 9 16.62 -5.78 -6.42
CA PHE A 9 16.67 -6.00 -7.87
C PHE A 9 17.97 -6.72 -8.29
N GLN A 10 19.12 -6.30 -7.77
CA GLN A 10 20.40 -7.00 -8.01
C GLN A 10 20.43 -8.44 -7.49
N ALA A 11 19.66 -8.73 -6.44
CA ALA A 11 19.49 -10.10 -5.93
C ALA A 11 18.58 -10.99 -6.79
N GLY A 12 18.06 -10.47 -7.91
CA GLY A 12 17.34 -11.26 -8.92
C GLY A 12 15.83 -11.38 -8.71
N VAL A 13 15.22 -10.49 -7.91
CA VAL A 13 13.74 -10.42 -7.85
C VAL A 13 13.18 -9.72 -9.09
N ASP A 14 12.07 -10.23 -9.63
CA ASP A 14 11.45 -9.67 -10.85
C ASP A 14 11.03 -8.21 -10.68
N SER A 15 10.52 -7.86 -9.49
CA SER A 15 10.18 -6.47 -9.15
C SER A 15 10.22 -6.25 -7.64
N THR A 16 10.55 -5.02 -7.24
CA THR A 16 10.58 -4.58 -5.84
C THR A 16 9.61 -3.42 -5.63
N LEU A 17 8.74 -3.55 -4.62
CA LEU A 17 7.91 -2.46 -4.10
C LEU A 17 8.62 -1.84 -2.89
N ALA A 18 8.89 -0.54 -2.93
CA ALA A 18 9.60 0.19 -1.88
C ALA A 18 8.97 1.56 -1.61
N THR A 19 9.35 2.21 -0.51
CA THR A 19 8.92 3.58 -0.19
C THR A 19 10.08 4.57 -0.23
N LEU A 20 9.82 5.79 -0.72
CA LEU A 20 10.80 6.89 -0.79
C LEU A 20 10.98 7.62 0.55
N TRP A 21 9.97 7.60 1.42
CA TRP A 21 10.00 8.13 2.77
C TRP A 21 9.28 7.17 3.73
N TYR A 22 9.36 7.46 5.02
CA TYR A 22 8.63 6.72 6.04
C TYR A 22 7.11 6.93 5.88
N VAL A 23 6.36 5.83 5.77
CA VAL A 23 4.90 5.83 5.81
C VAL A 23 4.49 5.15 7.10
N SER A 24 3.47 5.67 7.79
CA SER A 24 2.98 5.05 9.03
C SER A 24 2.51 3.62 8.79
N ASP A 25 2.65 2.75 9.79
CA ASP A 25 2.30 1.32 9.70
C ASP A 25 0.87 1.10 9.21
N GLN A 26 -0.08 1.93 9.67
CA GLN A 26 -1.47 1.91 9.22
C GLN A 26 -1.64 2.29 7.74
N GLY A 27 -0.89 3.28 7.26
CA GLY A 27 -0.90 3.69 5.85
C GLY A 27 -0.26 2.63 4.96
N ALA A 28 0.85 2.06 5.40
CA ALA A 28 1.53 0.96 4.71
C ALA A 28 0.65 -0.29 4.65
N LEU A 29 -0.02 -0.64 5.76
CA LEU A 29 -1.02 -1.70 5.81
C LEU A 29 -2.15 -1.44 4.81
N GLY A 30 -2.69 -0.21 4.79
CA GLY A 30 -3.77 0.18 3.88
C GLY A 30 -3.38 0.01 2.40
N LEU A 31 -2.27 0.61 1.99
CA LEU A 31 -1.81 0.54 0.60
C LEU A 31 -1.46 -0.88 0.19
N THR A 32 -0.67 -1.59 1.00
CA THR A 32 -0.18 -2.93 0.66
C THR A 32 -1.32 -3.94 0.59
N THR A 33 -2.29 -3.86 1.50
CA THR A 33 -3.51 -4.67 1.44
C THR A 33 -4.26 -4.45 0.14
N GLU A 34 -4.51 -3.19 -0.21
CA GLU A 34 -5.25 -2.85 -1.42
C GLU A 34 -4.47 -3.24 -2.69
N PHE A 35 -3.15 -3.04 -2.70
CA PHE A 35 -2.26 -3.50 -3.77
C PHE A 35 -2.42 -4.99 -4.05
N TYR A 36 -2.34 -5.85 -3.02
CA TYR A 36 -2.52 -7.30 -3.21
C TYR A 36 -3.95 -7.68 -3.59
N ARG A 37 -4.97 -6.91 -3.22
CA ARG A 37 -6.34 -7.14 -3.73
C ARG A 37 -6.43 -6.84 -5.22
N GLN A 38 -5.85 -5.74 -5.67
CA GLN A 38 -5.86 -5.34 -7.08
C GLN A 38 -4.99 -6.28 -7.91
N LEU A 39 -3.85 -6.73 -7.39
CA LEU A 39 -2.97 -7.70 -8.05
C LEU A 39 -3.66 -9.06 -8.30
N ARG A 40 -4.69 -9.42 -7.53
CA ARG A 40 -5.50 -10.62 -7.82
C ARG A 40 -6.45 -10.44 -9.02
N LYS A 41 -6.63 -9.20 -9.50
CA LYS A 41 -7.55 -8.85 -10.61
C LYS A 41 -6.82 -8.51 -11.91
N THR A 42 -5.51 -8.27 -11.87
CA THR A 42 -4.69 -7.90 -13.04
C THR A 42 -3.35 -8.61 -12.98
N SER A 43 -2.75 -8.89 -14.14
CA SER A 43 -1.40 -9.43 -14.23
C SER A 43 -0.30 -8.39 -14.11
N SER A 44 -0.61 -7.08 -14.24
CA SER A 44 0.37 -6.01 -14.10
C SER A 44 0.45 -5.50 -12.66
N LYS A 45 1.65 -5.57 -12.08
CA LYS A 45 1.99 -5.01 -10.76
C LYS A 45 1.88 -3.49 -10.77
N SER A 46 2.30 -2.84 -11.85
CA SER A 46 2.16 -1.38 -11.99
C SER A 46 0.71 -0.92 -11.97
N GLU A 47 -0.17 -1.65 -12.67
CA GLU A 47 -1.61 -1.34 -12.68
C GLU A 47 -2.24 -1.63 -11.31
N ALA A 48 -1.86 -2.73 -10.65
CA ALA A 48 -2.31 -3.01 -9.29
C ALA A 48 -1.91 -1.90 -8.30
N LEU A 49 -0.68 -1.39 -8.39
CA LEU A 49 -0.20 -0.28 -7.56
C LEU A 49 -0.98 1.01 -7.84
N ARG A 50 -1.17 1.34 -9.12
CA ARG A 50 -1.96 2.50 -9.52
C ARG A 50 -3.39 2.43 -8.97
N GLN A 51 -4.05 1.28 -9.09
CA GLN A 51 -5.41 1.10 -8.59
C GLN A 51 -5.48 1.22 -7.07
N ALA A 52 -4.46 0.75 -6.34
CA ALA A 52 -4.38 0.94 -4.90
C ALA A 52 -4.20 2.42 -4.51
N GLN A 53 -3.32 3.14 -5.21
CA GLN A 53 -3.14 4.58 -5.02
C GLN A 53 -4.44 5.36 -5.31
N LEU A 54 -5.14 5.04 -6.39
CA LEU A 54 -6.44 5.63 -6.71
C LEU A 54 -7.50 5.35 -5.63
N ALA A 55 -7.55 4.14 -5.10
CA ALA A 55 -8.46 3.79 -4.01
C ALA A 55 -8.17 4.60 -2.72
N MET A 56 -6.89 4.86 -2.43
CA MET A 56 -6.51 5.73 -1.32
C MET A 56 -6.90 7.18 -1.58
N ILE A 57 -6.60 7.73 -2.76
CA ILE A 57 -6.98 9.09 -3.19
C ILE A 57 -8.49 9.31 -3.04
N GLN A 58 -9.31 8.33 -3.43
CA GLN A 58 -10.77 8.39 -3.34
C GLN A 58 -11.31 8.19 -1.92
N GLY A 59 -10.46 7.86 -0.94
CA GLY A 59 -10.87 7.63 0.46
C GLY A 59 -11.55 6.27 0.68
N ASN A 60 -11.45 5.36 -0.29
CA ASN A 60 -12.00 4.00 -0.18
C ASN A 60 -11.17 3.15 0.80
N VAL A 61 -9.88 3.44 0.91
CA VAL A 61 -8.98 2.84 1.91
C VAL A 61 -8.95 3.75 3.14
N ARG A 62 -9.48 3.25 4.25
CA ARG A 62 -9.59 3.99 5.52
C ARG A 62 -9.67 3.04 6.70
N ILE A 63 -9.28 3.52 7.88
CA ILE A 63 -9.51 2.83 9.14
C ILE A 63 -10.68 3.50 9.85
N GLU A 64 -11.63 2.68 10.31
CA GLU A 64 -12.78 3.11 11.11
C GLU A 64 -13.24 1.95 11.98
N ASN A 65 -13.64 2.22 13.23
CA ASN A 65 -14.13 1.17 14.17
C ASN A 65 -13.18 -0.04 14.30
N ASN A 66 -11.87 0.23 14.36
CA ASN A 66 -10.82 -0.78 14.43
C ASN A 66 -10.79 -1.77 13.24
N GLN A 67 -11.32 -1.35 12.08
CA GLN A 67 -11.28 -2.12 10.85
C GLN A 67 -10.68 -1.30 9.71
N LEU A 68 -9.87 -1.96 8.89
CA LEU A 68 -9.45 -1.45 7.59
C LEU A 68 -10.53 -1.75 6.54
N TYR A 69 -11.03 -0.70 5.90
CA TYR A 69 -11.91 -0.74 4.74
C TYR A 69 -11.08 -0.60 3.46
N GLY A 70 -11.54 -1.21 2.37
CA GLY A 70 -10.90 -1.18 1.04
C GLY A 70 -11.82 -1.80 -0.02
N SER A 71 -11.28 -2.27 -1.14
CA SER A 71 -12.08 -2.82 -2.25
C SER A 71 -12.73 -4.20 -2.01
N GLY A 72 -12.80 -4.66 -0.77
CA GLY A 72 -13.69 -5.77 -0.40
C GLY A 72 -13.60 -6.08 1.09
N LYS A 73 -13.62 -7.36 1.51
CA LYS A 73 -13.66 -7.77 2.93
C LYS A 73 -12.77 -6.92 3.83
N ASN A 74 -13.39 -6.29 4.83
CA ASN A 74 -12.71 -5.50 5.84
C ASN A 74 -11.79 -6.39 6.69
N ILE A 75 -10.72 -5.80 7.21
CA ILE A 75 -9.74 -6.49 8.05
C ILE A 75 -9.78 -5.88 9.45
N SER A 76 -9.91 -6.73 10.48
CA SER A 76 -9.79 -6.28 11.86
C SER A 76 -8.35 -5.93 12.19
N LEU A 77 -8.13 -4.78 12.81
CA LEU A 77 -6.80 -4.34 13.20
C LEU A 77 -6.38 -4.99 14.52
N PRO A 78 -5.09 -5.35 14.65
CA PRO A 78 -4.53 -5.75 15.93
C PRO A 78 -4.41 -4.52 16.87
N PRO A 79 -4.38 -4.72 18.20
CA PRO A 79 -4.37 -3.63 19.18
C PRO A 79 -3.28 -2.58 18.98
N GLU A 80 -2.12 -2.99 18.44
CA GLU A 80 -0.96 -2.12 18.22
C GLU A 80 -1.21 -1.10 17.09
N LEU A 81 -2.13 -1.41 16.17
CA LEU A 81 -2.54 -0.53 15.06
C LEU A 81 -3.91 0.11 15.31
N SER A 82 -4.51 -0.16 16.48
CA SER A 82 -5.74 0.49 16.92
C SER A 82 -5.45 1.95 17.25
N GLY A 83 -6.24 2.85 16.66
CA GLY A 83 -6.18 4.29 16.94
C GLY A 83 -7.57 4.85 17.19
N PRO A 84 -7.69 5.97 17.92
CA PRO A 84 -8.98 6.60 18.13
C PRO A 84 -9.50 7.19 16.82
N GLY A 85 -10.76 6.88 16.51
CA GLY A 85 -11.53 7.55 15.47
C GLY A 85 -11.34 7.00 14.06
N LYS A 86 -11.65 7.86 13.08
CA LYS A 86 -11.61 7.57 11.65
C LYS A 86 -10.34 8.14 11.05
N GLN A 87 -9.58 7.30 10.36
CA GLN A 87 -8.35 7.70 9.68
C GLN A 87 -8.48 7.48 8.18
N SER A 88 -8.36 8.58 7.44
CA SER A 88 -8.34 8.57 5.98
C SER A 88 -6.89 8.59 5.47
N PHE A 89 -6.62 7.84 4.40
CA PHE A 89 -5.30 7.80 3.77
C PHE A 89 -5.26 8.48 2.40
N SER A 90 -6.20 9.40 2.12
CA SER A 90 -6.24 10.12 0.84
C SER A 90 -5.10 11.11 0.63
N HIS A 91 -4.47 11.57 1.71
CA HIS A 91 -3.33 12.48 1.61
C HIS A 91 -2.12 11.80 0.93
N PRO A 92 -1.43 12.46 -0.03
CA PRO A 92 -0.32 11.89 -0.80
C PRO A 92 0.82 11.33 0.05
N TYR A 93 1.00 11.84 1.26
CA TYR A 93 1.94 11.30 2.24
C TYR A 93 1.88 9.77 2.39
N TYR A 94 0.68 9.18 2.31
CA TYR A 94 0.48 7.74 2.53
C TYR A 94 0.69 6.85 1.30
N TRP A 95 0.57 7.40 0.09
CA TRP A 95 0.54 6.58 -1.13
C TRP A 95 1.57 6.98 -2.19
N ALA A 96 1.97 8.25 -2.23
CA ALA A 96 2.93 8.76 -3.20
C ALA A 96 4.37 8.30 -2.90
N ALA A 97 4.60 7.77 -1.69
CA ALA A 97 5.89 7.21 -1.31
C ALA A 97 6.22 5.92 -2.07
N PHE A 98 5.21 5.15 -2.47
CA PHE A 98 5.38 3.80 -2.99
C PHE A 98 5.81 3.82 -4.45
N THR A 99 6.90 3.12 -4.74
CA THR A 99 7.46 2.95 -6.07
C THR A 99 7.70 1.47 -6.38
N LEU A 100 7.41 1.09 -7.62
CA LEU A 100 7.74 -0.23 -8.16
C LEU A 100 8.98 -0.11 -9.04
N VAL A 101 9.98 -0.96 -8.79
CA VAL A 101 11.23 -1.03 -9.57
C VAL A 101 11.38 -2.44 -10.14
N GLY A 102 11.66 -2.58 -11.42
CA GLY A 102 11.78 -3.87 -12.11
C GLY A 102 10.65 -4.09 -13.12
N ASP A 103 10.33 -5.35 -13.41
CA ASP A 103 9.32 -5.74 -14.41
C ASP A 103 7.90 -5.40 -13.91
N PRO A 104 7.14 -4.53 -14.60
CA PRO A 104 5.86 -4.01 -14.11
C PRO A 104 4.63 -4.92 -14.29
#